data_AF-A0A258F9P0-F1
#
_entry.id   AF-A0A258F9P0-F1
#
_cell.length_a   1.000
_cell.length_b   1.000
_cell.length_c   1.000
_cell.angle_alpha   90.00
_cell.angle_beta   90.00
_cell.angle_gamma   90.00
#
_symmetry.space_group_name_H-M   'P 1'
#
loop_
_entity.id
_entity.type
_entity.pdbx_description
1 polymer ?
#
loop_
_entity_poly.entity_id
_entity_poly.type
_entity_poly.pdbx_seq_one_letter_code
_entity_poly.pdbx_strand_id
1 'polypeptide(L)'
;MSFMPGDSKRAVPSFVDIEWTVESNELRAEMDRVLYSRADKFSDAWMKDFNAFMKTKVPRYTRRIDLTPIITPELLAKVRADRRGSLLKLIITFNNDQVNIKAEVEKWR
;
A
#
# COMPACT_ATOMS: atom_id res chain seq x y z
N MET A 1 1.42 6.73 0.25
CA MET A 1 1.64 7.65 -0.88
C MET A 1 0.72 8.85 -0.70
N SER A 2 1.24 10.08 -0.59
CA SER A 2 0.40 11.29 -0.57
C SER A 2 0.32 11.86 -1.99
N PHE A 3 -0.88 12.19 -2.44
CA PHE A 3 -1.12 12.92 -3.68
C PHE A 3 -1.15 14.41 -3.34
N MET A 4 -0.19 15.19 -3.87
CA MET A 4 -0.19 16.64 -3.67
C MET A 4 -1.18 17.32 -4.62
N PRO A 5 -1.96 18.30 -4.12
CA PRO A 5 -2.82 19.13 -4.95
C PRO A 5 -1.94 20.06 -5.81
N GLY A 6 -1.69 19.65 -7.06
CA GLY A 6 -0.80 20.34 -7.99
C GLY A 6 -0.38 19.48 -9.19
N ASP A 7 -0.52 18.16 -9.10
CA ASP A 7 -0.22 17.20 -10.17
C ASP A 7 -1.29 17.15 -11.29
N SER A 8 -1.80 18.31 -11.71
CA SER A 8 -2.88 18.45 -12.71
C SER A 8 -2.48 18.03 -14.14
N LYS A 9 -1.23 17.60 -14.37
CA LYS A 9 -0.71 17.08 -15.64
C LYS A 9 -0.52 15.55 -15.66
N ARG A 10 -0.72 14.84 -14.54
CA ARG A 10 -0.38 13.42 -14.47
C ARG A 10 -1.56 12.55 -14.93
N ALA A 11 -1.27 11.70 -15.92
CA ALA A 11 -2.16 10.69 -16.44
C ALA A 11 -2.77 9.85 -15.29
N VAL A 12 -3.98 9.36 -15.51
CA VAL A 12 -4.58 8.34 -14.64
C VAL A 12 -3.60 7.16 -14.58
N PRO A 13 -3.20 6.69 -13.39
CA PRO A 13 -2.24 5.60 -13.28
C PRO A 13 -2.81 4.36 -13.97
N SER A 14 -2.03 3.78 -14.87
CA SER A 14 -2.41 2.56 -15.60
C SER A 14 -2.17 1.28 -14.79
N PHE A 15 -1.31 1.32 -13.78
CA PHE A 15 -1.07 0.20 -12.88
C PHE A 15 -0.64 0.68 -11.50
N VAL A 16 -0.71 -0.22 -10.52
CA VAL A 16 -0.12 -0.06 -9.19
C VAL A 16 0.65 -1.32 -8.81
N ASP A 17 1.76 -1.13 -8.11
CA ASP A 17 2.49 -2.20 -7.47
C ASP A 17 2.09 -2.24 -5.99
N ILE A 18 1.54 -3.37 -5.54
CA ILE A 18 1.18 -3.59 -4.14
C ILE A 18 2.21 -4.52 -3.53
N GLU A 19 2.83 -4.09 -2.43
CA GLU A 19 3.69 -4.91 -1.59
C GLU A 19 3.00 -5.16 -0.25
N TRP A 20 3.00 -6.40 0.20
CA TRP A 20 2.49 -6.78 1.52
C TRP A 20 3.32 -7.89 2.14
N THR A 21 3.22 -8.00 3.46
CA THR A 21 3.76 -9.10 4.25
C THR A 21 2.63 -9.76 5.01
N VAL A 22 2.80 -11.05 5.30
CA VAL A 22 1.92 -11.77 6.22
C VAL A 22 2.66 -11.92 7.54
N GLU A 23 2.11 -11.33 8.61
CA GLU A 23 2.62 -11.54 9.96
C GLU A 23 2.07 -12.86 10.49
N SER A 24 2.91 -13.89 10.55
CA SER A 24 2.58 -15.15 11.22
C SER A 24 2.93 -15.07 12.71
N ASN A 25 2.35 -15.96 13.51
CA ASN A 25 2.67 -16.06 14.94
C ASN A 25 4.15 -16.39 15.17
N GLU A 26 4.75 -17.24 14.33
CA GLU A 26 6.17 -17.61 14.40
C GLU A 26 7.05 -16.40 14.09
N LEU A 27 6.71 -15.64 13.03
CA LEU A 27 7.44 -14.44 12.67
C LEU A 27 7.38 -13.39 13.78
N ARG A 28 6.19 -13.20 14.37
CA ARG A 28 6.02 -12.26 15.48
C ARG A 28 6.83 -12.67 16.71
N ALA A 29 6.80 -13.95 17.09
CA ALA A 29 7.61 -14.45 18.21
C ALA A 29 9.12 -14.27 17.96
N GLU A 30 9.58 -14.49 16.73
CA GLU A 30 10.99 -14.28 16.38
C GLU A 30 11.36 -12.79 16.40
N MET A 31 10.50 -11.90 15.89
CA MET A 31 10.67 -10.44 15.98
C MET A 31 10.75 -9.98 17.44
N ASP A 32 9.87 -10.48 18.31
CA ASP A 32 9.88 -10.15 19.73
C ASP A 32 11.19 -10.59 20.39
N ARG A 33 11.63 -11.82 20.11
CA ARG A 33 12.87 -12.37 20.65
C ARG A 33 14.12 -11.61 20.19
N VAL A 34 14.22 -11.31 18.89
CA VAL A 34 15.47 -10.85 18.26
C VAL A 34 15.57 -9.32 18.16
N LEU A 35 14.44 -8.62 18.03
CA LEU A 35 14.42 -7.19 17.75
C LEU A 35 13.71 -6.39 18.83
N TYR A 36 12.51 -6.81 19.27
CA TYR A 36 11.72 -5.99 20.19
C TYR A 36 12.03 -6.20 21.67
N SER A 37 12.82 -7.19 22.05
CA SER A 37 13.33 -7.34 23.42
C SER A 37 14.59 -6.52 23.72
N ARG A 38 15.23 -5.98 22.67
CA ARG A 38 16.53 -5.32 22.78
C ARG A 38 16.45 -3.97 23.49
N ALA A 39 17.48 -3.68 24.28
CA ALA A 39 17.61 -2.40 25.00
C ALA A 39 18.04 -1.24 24.08
N ASP A 40 18.76 -1.54 23.00
CA ASP A 40 19.35 -0.57 22.07
C ASP A 40 18.42 -0.22 20.89
N LYS A 41 17.10 -0.34 21.07
CA LYS A 41 16.11 -0.04 20.01
C LYS A 41 16.37 1.30 19.35
N PHE A 42 16.23 1.33 18.03
CA PHE A 42 16.42 2.50 17.18
C PHE A 42 17.85 3.05 17.11
N SER A 43 18.83 2.42 17.77
CA SER A 43 20.25 2.70 17.50
C SER A 43 20.62 2.26 16.08
N ASP A 44 21.76 2.75 15.55
CA ASP A 44 22.24 2.34 14.23
C ASP A 44 22.48 0.83 14.12
N ALA A 45 22.99 0.21 15.19
CA ALA A 45 23.20 -1.23 15.27
C ALA A 45 21.86 -1.97 15.21
N TRP A 46 20.88 -1.53 16.00
CA TRP A 46 19.54 -2.11 15.97
C TRP A 46 18.85 -1.93 14.62
N MET A 47 18.93 -0.74 14.01
CA MET A 47 18.35 -0.46 12.69
C MET A 47 18.98 -1.33 11.61
N LYS A 48 20.30 -1.56 11.67
CA LYS A 48 20.99 -2.47 10.75
C LYS A 48 20.46 -3.91 10.88
N ASP A 49 20.31 -4.41 12.10
CA ASP A 49 19.82 -5.76 12.37
C ASP A 49 18.33 -5.90 12.04
N PHE A 50 17.52 -4.89 12.36
CA PHE A 50 16.11 -4.81 11.97
C PHE A 50 15.98 -4.89 10.45
N ASN A 51 16.73 -4.07 9.70
CA ASN A 51 16.68 -4.10 8.24
C ASN A 51 17.14 -5.44 7.66
N ALA A 52 18.17 -6.06 8.23
CA ALA A 52 18.64 -7.39 7.83
C ALA A 52 17.58 -8.46 8.08
N PHE A 53 16.92 -8.42 9.25
CA PHE A 53 15.82 -9.32 9.59
C PHE A 53 14.64 -9.13 8.64
N MET A 54 14.18 -7.90 8.45
CA MET A 54 13.07 -7.57 7.54
C MET A 54 13.35 -7.99 6.10
N LYS A 55 14.62 -8.10 5.70
CA LYS A 55 15.01 -8.55 4.35
C LYS A 55 15.07 -10.07 4.23
N THR A 56 15.41 -10.79 5.30
CA THR A 56 15.74 -12.22 5.25
C THR A 56 14.66 -13.13 5.81
N LYS A 57 13.88 -12.65 6.78
CA LYS A 57 12.90 -13.46 7.53
C LYS A 57 11.46 -13.13 7.18
N VAL A 58 11.20 -11.89 6.77
CA VAL A 58 9.84 -11.43 6.49
C VAL A 58 9.49 -11.75 5.04
N PRO A 59 8.49 -12.61 4.77
CA PRO A 59 8.04 -12.90 3.42
C PRO A 59 7.41 -11.64 2.81
N ARG A 60 7.91 -11.23 1.64
CA ARG A 60 7.39 -10.08 0.91
C ARG A 60 6.70 -10.58 -0.34
N TYR A 61 5.44 -10.22 -0.47
CA TYR A 61 4.65 -10.48 -1.65
C TYR A 61 4.51 -9.18 -2.41
N THR A 62 4.68 -9.27 -3.74
CA THR A 62 4.49 -8.12 -4.62
C THR A 62 3.57 -8.53 -5.75
N ARG A 63 2.61 -7.65 -6.08
CA ARG A 63 1.73 -7.84 -7.22
C ARG A 63 1.51 -6.53 -7.93
N ARG A 64 1.80 -6.54 -9.24
CA ARG A 64 1.38 -5.49 -10.16
C ARG A 64 -0.08 -5.72 -10.55
N ILE A 65 -0.90 -4.69 -10.42
CA ILE A 65 -2.31 -4.71 -10.83
C ILE A 65 -2.52 -3.65 -11.90
N ASP A 66 -3.02 -4.09 -13.05
CA ASP A 66 -3.48 -3.21 -14.12
C ASP A 66 -4.77 -2.51 -13.67
N LEU A 67 -4.73 -1.18 -13.67
CA LEU A 67 -5.84 -0.31 -13.30
C LEU A 67 -6.72 0.05 -14.49
N THR A 68 -6.31 -0.21 -15.72
CA THR A 68 -7.08 0.08 -16.94
C THR A 68 -8.51 -0.49 -16.90
N PRO A 69 -8.75 -1.77 -16.49
CA PRO A 69 -10.11 -2.29 -16.40
C PRO A 69 -10.88 -1.79 -15.16
N ILE A 70 -10.20 -1.15 -14.20
CA ILE A 70 -10.78 -0.71 -12.92
C ILE A 70 -11.17 0.76 -12.98
N ILE A 71 -10.29 1.61 -13.52
CA ILE A 71 -10.50 3.05 -13.65
C ILE A 71 -11.10 3.33 -15.03
N THR A 72 -12.41 3.12 -15.13
CA THR A 72 -13.11 3.29 -16.41
C THR A 72 -13.29 4.77 -16.78
N PRO A 73 -13.48 5.10 -18.07
CA PRO A 73 -13.78 6.46 -18.50
C PRO A 73 -15.01 7.06 -17.82
N GLU A 74 -16.04 6.26 -17.54
CA GLU A 74 -17.27 6.69 -16.87
C GLU A 74 -17.00 7.08 -15.41
N LEU A 75 -16.14 6.32 -14.72
CA LEU A 75 -15.73 6.63 -13.36
C LEU A 75 -14.95 7.96 -13.31
N LEU A 76 -14.02 8.14 -14.25
CA LEU A 76 -13.27 9.39 -14.39
C LEU A 76 -14.18 10.57 -14.74
N ALA A 77 -15.20 10.36 -15.58
CA ALA A 77 -16.16 11.40 -15.92
C ALA A 77 -16.93 11.87 -14.68
N LYS A 78 -17.35 10.94 -13.80
CA LYS A 78 -18.02 11.29 -12.53
C LYS A 78 -17.12 12.12 -11.60
N VAL A 79 -15.86 11.73 -11.44
CA VAL A 79 -14.89 12.51 -10.63
C VAL A 79 -14.63 13.88 -11.25
N ARG A 80 -14.52 13.95 -12.58
CA ARG A 80 -14.28 15.21 -13.30
C ARG A 80 -15.49 16.14 -13.34
N ALA A 81 -16.70 15.61 -13.20
CA ALA A 81 -17.92 16.42 -13.11
C ALA A 81 -17.95 17.26 -11.82
N ASP A 82 -17.33 16.76 -10.74
CA ASP A 82 -17.22 17.46 -9.46
C ASP A 82 -15.76 17.44 -8.96
N ARG A 83 -14.85 18.10 -9.68
CA ARG A 83 -13.41 18.11 -9.34
C ARG A 83 -13.08 18.67 -7.96
N ARG A 84 -13.96 19.50 -7.40
CA ARG A 84 -13.73 20.17 -6.11
C ARG A 84 -14.33 19.39 -4.94
N GLY A 85 -15.40 18.65 -5.16
CA GLY A 85 -16.10 17.87 -4.14
C GLY A 85 -15.88 16.36 -4.23
N SER A 86 -15.15 15.85 -5.22
CA SER A 86 -14.96 14.40 -5.41
C SER A 86 -13.53 13.99 -5.73
N LEU A 87 -13.17 12.78 -5.29
CA LEU A 87 -11.88 12.14 -5.51
C LEU A 87 -12.08 10.70 -6.00
N LEU A 88 -11.07 10.17 -6.70
CA LEU A 88 -11.01 8.75 -7.05
C LEU A 88 -10.43 7.97 -5.86
N LYS A 89 -11.21 7.08 -5.28
CA LYS A 89 -10.79 6.22 -4.16
C LYS A 89 -10.48 4.83 -4.68
N LEU A 90 -9.31 4.31 -4.32
CA LEU A 90 -8.94 2.92 -4.55
C LEU A 90 -9.09 2.14 -3.25
N ILE A 91 -9.86 1.06 -3.28
CA ILE A 91 -10.06 0.15 -2.16
C ILE A 91 -9.28 -1.13 -2.46
N ILE A 92 -8.37 -1.49 -1.56
CA ILE A 92 -7.55 -2.70 -1.65
C ILE A 92 -8.07 -3.68 -0.60
N THR A 93 -8.38 -4.91 -1.02
CA THR A 93 -8.83 -5.99 -0.14
C THR A 93 -7.87 -7.17 -0.26
N PHE A 94 -7.38 -7.63 0.89
CA PHE A 94 -6.54 -8.82 1.02
C PHE A 94 -7.41 -9.98 1.50
N ASN A 95 -7.54 -11.02 0.67
CA ASN A 95 -8.29 -12.24 0.97
C ASN A 95 -7.33 -13.43 0.86
N ASN A 96 -6.77 -13.87 1.99
CA ASN A 96 -5.70 -14.88 2.04
C ASN A 96 -4.55 -14.46 1.10
N ASP A 97 -4.39 -15.18 -0.02
CA ASP A 97 -3.33 -14.96 -1.00
C ASP A 97 -3.76 -14.06 -2.17
N GLN A 98 -5.02 -13.61 -2.19
CA GLN A 98 -5.57 -12.79 -3.26
C GLN A 98 -5.64 -11.32 -2.86
N VAL A 99 -5.12 -10.46 -3.73
CA VAL A 99 -5.27 -9.01 -3.65
C VAL A 99 -6.27 -8.56 -4.71
N ASN A 100 -7.33 -7.89 -4.26
CA ASN A 100 -8.34 -7.29 -5.12
C ASN A 100 -8.30 -5.77 -4.98
N ILE A 101 -8.46 -5.06 -6.10
CA ILE A 101 -8.60 -3.61 -6.13
C ILE A 101 -9.97 -3.26 -6.71
N LYS A 102 -10.64 -2.30 -6.10
CA LYS A 102 -11.81 -1.61 -6.64
C LYS A 102 -11.59 -0.12 -6.66
N ALA A 103 -12.23 0.58 -7.59
CA ALA A 103 -12.23 2.04 -7.64
C ALA A 103 -13.65 2.58 -7.52
N GLU A 104 -13.80 3.67 -6.76
CA GLU A 104 -15.08 4.36 -6.59
C GLU A 104 -14.89 5.88 -6.49
N VAL A 105 -16.00 6.62 -6.60
CA VAL A 105 -16.02 8.06 -6.38
C VAL A 105 -16.29 8.32 -4.91
N GLU A 106 -15.37 8.98 -4.23
CA GLU A 106 -15.56 9.45 -2.86
C GLU A 106 -15.84 10.96 -2.87
N LYS A 107 -16.90 11.37 -2.19
CA LYS A 107 -17.23 12.79 -2.02
C LYS A 107 -16.62 13.32 -0.74
N TRP A 108 -16.00 14.48 -0.83
CA TRP A 108 -15.62 15.28 0.35
C TRP A 108 -16.91 15.75 1.04
N ARG A 109 -16.96 15.62 2.37
CA ARG A 109 -18.01 16.19 3.21
C ARG A 109 -17.70 17.63 3.56
#